data_AF-A0A0C1ZMI5-F1
#
_entry.id   AF-A0A0C1ZMI5-F1
#
_cell.length_a   1.000
_cell.length_b   1.000
_cell.length_c   1.000
_cell.angle_alpha   90.00
_cell.angle_beta   90.00
_cell.angle_gamma   90.00
#
_symmetry.space_group_name_H-M   'P 1'
#
loop_
_entity.id
_entity.type
_entity.pdbx_description
1 polymer ?
#
loop_
_entity_poly.entity_id
_entity_poly.type
_entity_poly.pdbx_seq_one_letter_code
_entity_poly.pdbx_strand_id
1 'polypeptide(L)'
;MSDADWSRLRQAARILAWKVPSVDAEALLFDALERTLDGRRRWKPAAVDFIGHLVGVMRSVSTHEAARRGLDTIALTSSMDAIGVGNPEDALSAEQQIRRLRAYFGERNDDQALRVLDAMELGCDGPAIRMQLDLAQTQLETIVRRIRRAAHRVLPA
;
A
#
# COMPACT_ATOMS: atom_id res chain seq x y z
N MET A 1 8.97 15.82 -1.94
CA MET A 1 8.06 14.96 -1.16
C MET A 1 7.23 15.84 -0.26
N SER A 2 5.92 15.63 -0.27
CA SER A 2 4.95 16.29 0.61
C SER A 2 4.83 15.58 1.96
N ASP A 3 4.14 16.19 2.93
CA ASP A 3 3.82 15.54 4.21
C ASP A 3 2.95 14.29 4.03
N ALA A 4 2.04 14.31 3.05
CA ALA A 4 1.22 13.17 2.68
C ALA A 4 2.09 12.00 2.16
N ASP A 5 3.10 12.30 1.34
CA ASP A 5 4.05 11.29 0.85
C ASP A 5 4.82 10.65 2.01
N TRP A 6 5.30 11.47 2.96
CA TRP A 6 5.99 10.98 4.15
C TRP A 6 5.09 10.12 5.04
N SER A 7 3.85 10.55 5.26
CA SER A 7 2.85 9.80 6.03
C SER A 7 2.60 8.42 5.41
N ARG A 8 2.43 8.38 4.08
CA ARG A 8 2.27 7.14 3.31
C ARG A 8 3.48 6.22 3.42
N LEU A 9 4.70 6.74 3.27
CA LEU A 9 5.92 5.93 3.41
C LEU A 9 6.07 5.35 4.81
N ARG A 10 5.85 6.16 5.86
CA ARG A 10 5.93 5.68 7.24
C ARG A 10 4.86 4.64 7.56
N GLN A 11 3.64 4.83 7.06
CA GLN A 11 2.61 3.82 7.19
C GLN A 11 3.02 2.51 6.49
N ALA A 12 3.52 2.59 5.26
CA ALA A 12 3.97 1.41 4.53
C ALA A 12 5.09 0.68 5.26
N ALA A 13 6.06 1.44 5.79
CA ALA A 13 7.14 0.91 6.59
C ALA A 13 6.63 0.19 7.84
N ARG A 14 5.72 0.80 8.61
CA ARG A 14 5.09 0.17 9.80
C ARG A 14 4.37 -1.14 9.47
N ILE A 15 3.64 -1.17 8.36
CA ILE A 15 2.93 -2.36 7.91
C ILE A 15 3.89 -3.49 7.53
N LEU A 16 4.94 -3.15 6.78
CA LEU A 16 5.93 -4.13 6.31
C LEU A 16 6.86 -4.61 7.43
N ALA A 17 7.18 -3.74 8.38
CA ALA A 17 7.96 -4.04 9.57
C ALA A 17 7.19 -4.92 10.56
N TRP A 18 5.89 -4.66 10.76
CA TRP A 18 5.04 -5.47 11.64
C TRP A 18 5.14 -6.98 11.35
N LYS A 19 5.24 -7.34 10.07
CA LYS A 19 5.28 -8.73 9.62
C LYS A 19 6.59 -9.44 9.99
N VAL A 20 7.60 -8.71 10.44
CA VAL A 20 8.93 -9.22 10.77
C VAL A 20 9.37 -8.65 12.12
N PRO A 21 9.27 -9.41 13.24
CA PRO A 21 9.45 -8.91 14.63
C PRO A 21 10.76 -8.19 14.98
N SER A 22 11.73 -8.15 14.06
CA SER A 22 13.07 -7.58 14.22
C SER A 22 13.36 -6.41 13.28
N VAL A 23 12.44 -6.11 12.38
CA VAL A 23 12.59 -5.01 11.43
C VAL A 23 12.00 -3.78 12.08
N ASP A 24 12.82 -2.77 12.28
CA ASP A 24 12.32 -1.45 12.67
C ASP A 24 11.76 -0.73 11.44
N ALA A 25 10.61 -0.06 11.61
CA ALA A 25 9.93 0.60 10.52
C ALA A 25 10.73 1.78 9.96
N GLU A 26 11.30 2.62 10.83
CA GLU A 26 12.03 3.79 10.36
C GLU A 26 13.36 3.38 9.72
N ALA A 27 14.04 2.38 10.30
CA ALA A 27 15.23 1.78 9.69
C ALA A 27 14.94 1.17 8.31
N LEU A 28 13.79 0.51 8.14
CA LEU A 28 13.37 -0.03 6.84
C LEU A 28 13.17 1.07 5.79
N LEU A 29 12.56 2.19 6.18
CA LEU A 29 12.37 3.35 5.31
C LEU A 29 13.72 3.99 4.93
N PHE A 30 14.61 4.20 5.90
CA PHE A 30 15.91 4.79 5.64
C PHE A 30 16.82 3.87 4.80
N ASP A 31 16.81 2.55 5.02
CA ASP A 31 17.54 1.60 4.16
C ASP A 31 17.01 1.65 2.72
N ALA A 32 15.69 1.80 2.52
CA ALA A 32 15.12 1.96 1.19
C ALA A 32 15.56 3.27 0.49
N LEU A 33 15.64 4.37 1.24
CA LEU A 33 16.16 5.64 0.75
C LEU A 33 17.65 5.53 0.40
N GLU A 34 18.46 4.99 1.31
CA GLU A 34 19.91 4.84 1.13
C GLU A 34 20.23 4.00 -0.10
N ARG A 35 19.63 2.82 -0.24
CA ARG A 35 19.78 1.95 -1.42
C ARG A 35 19.36 2.62 -2.72
N THR A 36 18.45 3.57 -2.67
CA THR A 36 18.02 4.31 -3.85
C THR A 36 19.01 5.41 -4.19
N LEU A 37 19.51 6.13 -3.19
CA LEU A 37 20.47 7.23 -3.36
C LEU A 37 21.86 6.74 -3.78
N ASP A 38 22.31 5.60 -3.28
CA ASP A 38 23.62 5.01 -3.63
C ASP A 38 23.58 4.15 -4.91
N GLY A 39 22.42 3.99 -5.52
CA GLY A 39 22.24 3.27 -6.78
C GLY A 39 22.09 1.75 -6.66
N ARG A 40 22.13 1.15 -5.47
CA ARG A 40 21.83 -0.29 -5.26
C ARG A 40 20.41 -0.66 -5.75
N ARG A 41 19.49 0.30 -5.78
CA ARG A 41 18.13 0.19 -6.34
C ARG A 41 17.87 1.33 -7.32
N ARG A 42 17.81 1.00 -8.61
CA ARG A 42 17.56 1.97 -9.66
C ARG A 42 16.06 2.27 -9.80
N TRP A 43 15.66 3.52 -9.53
CA TRP A 43 14.31 4.00 -9.81
C TRP A 43 14.05 4.10 -11.32
N LYS A 44 12.89 3.62 -11.77
CA LYS A 44 12.41 3.69 -13.16
C LYS A 44 11.12 4.53 -13.22
N PRO A 45 11.21 5.86 -13.44
CA PRO A 45 10.06 6.77 -13.37
C PRO A 45 8.92 6.45 -14.34
N ALA A 46 9.24 5.84 -15.48
CA ALA A 46 8.24 5.42 -16.47
C ALA A 46 7.34 4.27 -15.99
N ALA A 47 7.82 3.46 -15.03
CA ALA A 47 7.09 2.31 -14.51
C ALA A 47 6.35 2.62 -13.21
N VAL A 48 6.98 3.36 -12.29
CA VAL A 48 6.44 3.61 -10.96
C VAL A 48 6.85 5.00 -10.46
N ASP A 49 5.96 5.65 -9.71
CA ASP A 49 6.28 6.88 -9.01
C ASP A 49 7.34 6.66 -7.93
N PHE A 50 7.95 7.73 -7.43
CA PHE A 50 9.05 7.61 -6.46
C PHE A 50 8.59 6.96 -5.15
N ILE A 51 7.36 7.23 -4.71
CA ILE A 51 6.80 6.67 -3.48
C ILE A 51 6.55 5.16 -3.65
N GLY A 52 5.95 4.74 -4.75
CA GLY A 52 5.76 3.33 -5.09
C GLY A 52 7.09 2.59 -5.25
N HIS A 53 8.12 3.24 -5.80
CA HIS A 53 9.49 2.69 -5.84
C HIS A 53 10.02 2.41 -4.42
N LEU A 54 9.97 3.38 -3.51
CA LEU A 54 10.45 3.20 -2.14
C LEU A 54 9.63 2.14 -1.39
N VAL A 55 8.31 2.11 -1.55
CA VAL A 55 7.45 1.05 -1.01
C VAL A 55 7.84 -0.32 -1.55
N GLY A 56 8.14 -0.42 -2.85
CA GLY A 56 8.64 -1.65 -3.47
C GLY A 56 9.98 -2.10 -2.92
N VAL A 57 10.91 -1.17 -2.68
CA VAL A 57 12.20 -1.47 -2.04
C VAL A 57 12.00 -1.98 -0.62
N MET A 58 11.22 -1.28 0.21
CA MET A 58 10.90 -1.71 1.58
C MET A 58 10.25 -3.10 1.58
N ARG A 59 9.32 -3.37 0.67
CA ARG A 59 8.67 -4.68 0.53
C ARG A 59 9.72 -5.76 0.24
N SER A 60 10.63 -5.51 -0.70
CA SER A 60 11.69 -6.46 -1.02
C SER A 60 12.63 -6.74 0.16
N VAL A 61 12.97 -5.72 0.96
CA VAL A 61 13.82 -5.89 2.15
C VAL A 61 13.07 -6.69 3.22
N SER A 62 11.82 -6.33 3.52
CA SER A 62 10.98 -7.04 4.49
C SER A 62 10.78 -8.52 4.10
N THR A 63 10.45 -8.81 2.84
CA THR A 63 10.31 -10.20 2.36
C THR A 63 11.62 -10.98 2.46
N HIS A 64 12.76 -10.36 2.11
CA HIS A 64 14.06 -11.02 2.24
C HIS A 64 14.39 -11.35 3.71
N GLU A 65 14.12 -10.42 4.62
CA GLU A 65 14.33 -10.61 6.06
C GLU A 65 13.42 -11.69 6.65
N ALA A 66 12.15 -11.75 6.21
CA ALA A 66 11.24 -12.81 6.59
C ALA A 66 11.74 -14.18 6.11
N ALA A 67 12.13 -14.29 4.84
CA ALA A 67 12.66 -15.52 4.27
C ALA A 67 13.94 -16.00 4.98
N ARG A 68 14.86 -15.08 5.28
CA ARG A 68 16.10 -15.38 6.04
C ARG A 68 15.81 -15.98 7.41
N ARG A 69 14.65 -15.70 7.99
CA ARG A 69 14.22 -16.17 9.31
C ARG A 69 13.28 -17.37 9.27
N GLY A 70 12.97 -17.89 8.08
CA GLY A 70 11.99 -18.97 7.92
C GLY A 70 10.57 -18.56 8.30
N LEU A 71 10.25 -17.26 8.24
CA LEU A 71 8.88 -16.78 8.45
C LEU A 71 8.11 -16.95 7.14
N ASP A 72 7.02 -17.70 7.20
CA ASP A 72 6.09 -17.88 6.09
C ASP A 72 5.29 -16.57 5.91
N THR A 73 5.90 -15.62 5.20
CA THR A 73 5.23 -14.39 4.83
C THR A 73 4.42 -14.68 3.58
N ILE A 74 3.10 -14.75 3.73
CA ILE A 74 2.18 -14.84 2.59
C ILE A 74 2.57 -13.74 1.61
N ALA A 75 3.06 -14.16 0.44
CA ALA A 75 3.45 -13.27 -0.65
C ALA A 75 2.24 -12.40 -0.97
N LEU A 76 2.47 -11.09 -0.95
CA LEU A 76 1.39 -10.14 -0.86
C LEU A 76 0.78 -9.88 -2.24
N THR A 77 -0.05 -10.82 -2.67
CA THR A 77 -0.80 -10.72 -3.92
C THR A 77 -2.29 -10.60 -3.63
N SER A 78 -2.79 -9.41 -3.93
CA SER A 78 -4.15 -9.01 -4.26
C SER A 78 -5.31 -9.42 -3.34
N SER A 79 -5.54 -8.63 -2.29
CA SER A 79 -6.90 -8.45 -1.72
C SER A 79 -7.76 -7.47 -2.54
N MET A 80 -7.27 -6.99 -3.70
CA MET A 80 -7.98 -6.04 -4.58
C MET A 80 -8.74 -6.71 -5.72
N ASP A 81 -8.51 -8.00 -5.99
CA ASP A 81 -9.31 -8.78 -6.95
C ASP A 81 -10.81 -8.79 -6.56
N ALA A 82 -11.11 -8.56 -5.27
CA ALA A 82 -12.46 -8.43 -4.74
C ALA A 82 -13.18 -7.10 -5.08
N ILE A 83 -12.53 -6.16 -5.77
CA ILE A 83 -13.19 -4.93 -6.25
C ILE A 83 -13.93 -5.18 -7.58
N GLY A 84 -13.59 -6.26 -8.31
CA GLY A 84 -14.39 -6.87 -9.38
C GLY A 84 -15.28 -5.92 -10.16
N VAL A 85 -14.71 -5.22 -11.15
CA VAL A 85 -15.48 -4.40 -12.10
C VAL A 85 -15.12 -4.83 -13.53
N GLY A 86 -15.93 -5.78 -14.01
CA GLY A 86 -16.21 -6.25 -15.38
C GLY A 86 -15.13 -6.63 -16.40
N ASN A 87 -15.46 -6.34 -17.66
CA ASN A 87 -15.12 -7.17 -18.84
C ASN A 87 -13.60 -7.17 -19.11
N PRO A 88 -12.94 -8.32 -19.32
CA PRO A 88 -11.47 -8.42 -19.36
C PRO A 88 -10.80 -7.63 -20.50
N GLU A 89 -11.55 -7.24 -21.54
CA GLU A 89 -11.03 -6.43 -22.65
C GLU A 89 -10.94 -4.92 -22.32
N ASP A 90 -11.69 -4.42 -21.32
CA ASP A 90 -11.70 -3.01 -20.89
C ASP A 90 -11.20 -2.82 -19.44
N ALA A 91 -10.82 -3.90 -18.77
CA ALA A 91 -10.37 -3.89 -17.39
C ALA A 91 -9.07 -3.09 -17.23
N LEU A 92 -9.14 -1.94 -16.56
CA LEU A 92 -7.93 -1.25 -16.09
C LEU A 92 -7.07 -2.22 -15.28
N SER A 93 -5.76 -2.17 -15.48
CA SER A 93 -4.82 -2.87 -14.60
C SER A 93 -5.05 -2.46 -13.14
N ALA A 94 -4.82 -3.39 -12.19
CA ALA A 94 -4.97 -3.11 -10.76
C ALA A 94 -4.20 -1.83 -10.32
N GLU A 95 -3.02 -1.61 -10.90
CA GLU A 95 -2.20 -0.40 -10.67
C GLU A 95 -2.92 0.90 -11.11
N GLN A 96 -3.57 0.88 -12.28
CA GLN A 96 -4.35 2.02 -12.77
C GLN A 96 -5.60 2.26 -11.93
N GLN A 97 -6.26 1.19 -11.46
CA GLN A 97 -7.42 1.30 -10.57
C GLN A 97 -7.03 1.95 -9.24
N ILE A 98 -5.94 1.50 -8.61
CA ILE A 98 -5.39 2.10 -7.39
C ILE A 98 -5.06 3.56 -7.61
N ARG A 99 -4.39 3.89 -8.73
CA ARG A 99 -4.02 5.27 -9.06
C ARG A 99 -5.24 6.17 -9.15
N ARG A 100 -6.32 5.73 -9.81
CA ARG A 100 -7.57 6.48 -9.91
C ARG A 100 -8.25 6.67 -8.56
N LEU A 101 -8.30 5.63 -7.74
CA LEU A 101 -8.87 5.72 -6.39
C LEU A 101 -8.07 6.68 -5.49
N ARG A 102 -6.73 6.63 -5.55
CA ARG A 102 -5.86 7.57 -4.83
C ARG A 102 -6.09 9.01 -5.26
N ALA A 103 -6.17 9.28 -6.56
CA ALA A 103 -6.49 10.62 -7.06
C ALA A 103 -7.87 11.10 -6.55
N TYR A 104 -8.90 10.25 -6.65
CA TYR A 104 -10.25 10.58 -6.20
C TYR A 104 -10.33 10.97 -4.72
N PHE A 105 -9.64 10.23 -3.84
CA PHE A 105 -9.61 10.53 -2.40
C PHE A 105 -8.66 11.67 -2.05
N GLY A 106 -7.55 11.82 -2.78
CA GLY A 106 -6.59 12.92 -2.62
C GLY A 106 -7.20 14.27 -2.92
N GLU A 107 -7.93 14.42 -4.02
CA GLU A 107 -8.68 15.64 -4.37
C GLU A 107 -9.69 16.07 -3.29
N ARG A 108 -10.13 15.11 -2.46
CA ARG A 108 -11.14 15.32 -1.40
C ARG A 108 -10.53 15.41 -0.01
N ASN A 109 -9.20 15.33 0.12
CA ASN A 109 -8.49 15.26 1.39
C ASN A 109 -9.04 14.17 2.34
N ASP A 110 -9.42 13.01 1.78
CA ASP A 110 -9.94 11.88 2.57
C ASP A 110 -8.82 10.95 3.02
N ASP A 111 -8.01 11.43 3.96
CA ASP A 111 -6.82 10.74 4.46
C ASP A 111 -7.13 9.35 5.01
N GLN A 112 -8.27 9.19 5.68
CA GLN A 112 -8.69 7.90 6.25
C GLN A 112 -8.93 6.86 5.15
N ALA A 113 -9.55 7.25 4.03
CA ALA A 113 -9.73 6.35 2.89
C ALA A 113 -8.39 5.99 2.23
N LEU A 114 -7.49 6.97 2.07
CA LEU A 114 -6.16 6.73 1.50
C LEU A 114 -5.34 5.76 2.37
N ARG A 115 -5.35 5.95 3.69
CA ARG A 115 -4.63 5.06 4.62
C ARG A 115 -5.20 3.64 4.61
N VAL A 116 -6.51 3.46 4.58
CA VAL A 116 -7.11 2.12 4.47
C VAL A 116 -6.80 1.49 3.11
N LEU A 117 -6.88 2.25 2.00
CA LEU A 117 -6.54 1.78 0.67
C LEU A 117 -5.07 1.31 0.58
N ASP A 118 -4.15 2.08 1.13
CA ASP A 118 -2.72 1.75 1.17
C ASP A 118 -2.46 0.47 1.99
N ALA A 119 -3.16 0.31 3.12
CA ALA A 119 -3.04 -0.91 3.92
C ALA A 119 -3.60 -2.14 3.19
N MET A 120 -4.68 -1.99 2.41
CA MET A 120 -5.23 -3.06 1.57
C MET A 120 -4.27 -3.43 0.42
N GLU A 121 -3.62 -2.46 -0.23
CA GLU A 121 -2.59 -2.68 -1.26
C GLU A 121 -1.33 -3.37 -0.69
N LEU A 122 -1.03 -3.09 0.59
CA LEU A 122 -0.02 -3.77 1.39
C LEU A 122 -0.53 -5.04 2.07
N GLY A 123 -1.75 -5.47 1.70
CA GLY A 123 -2.37 -6.77 1.99
C GLY A 123 -2.48 -7.04 3.48
N CYS A 124 -2.78 -6.00 4.24
CA CYS A 124 -3.35 -6.16 5.56
C CYS A 124 -4.80 -6.63 5.43
N ASP A 125 -5.18 -7.59 6.26
CA ASP A 125 -6.58 -7.98 6.45
C ASP A 125 -7.30 -6.98 7.39
N GLY A 126 -8.62 -7.12 7.53
CA GLY A 126 -9.43 -6.22 8.36
C GLY A 126 -8.90 -6.06 9.79
N PRO A 127 -8.59 -7.14 10.53
CA PRO A 127 -7.97 -7.05 11.85
C PRO A 127 -6.63 -6.31 11.87
N ALA A 128 -5.72 -6.60 10.93
CA ALA A 128 -4.43 -5.91 10.86
C ALA A 128 -4.59 -4.42 10.53
N ILE A 129 -5.50 -4.06 9.63
CA ILE A 129 -5.80 -2.66 9.30
C ILE A 129 -6.29 -1.91 10.53
N ARG A 130 -7.23 -2.51 11.29
CA ARG A 130 -7.76 -1.90 12.52
C ARG A 130 -6.66 -1.60 13.52
N MET A 131 -5.81 -2.58 13.75
CA MET A 131 -4.74 -2.48 14.73
C MET A 131 -3.65 -1.48 14.29
N GLN A 132 -3.30 -1.44 13.00
CA GLN A 132 -2.29 -0.53 12.46
C GLN A 132 -2.73 0.92 12.39
N LEU A 133 -4.01 1.14 12.10
CA LEU A 133 -4.60 2.47 11.91
C LEU A 133 -5.37 2.96 13.14
N ASP A 134 -5.37 2.18 14.22
CA ASP A 134 -6.13 2.44 15.45
C ASP A 134 -7.63 2.71 15.18
N LEU A 135 -8.25 1.81 14.41
CA LEU A 135 -9.65 1.92 13.99
C LEU A 135 -10.54 0.91 14.72
N ALA A 136 -11.70 1.41 15.16
CA ALA A 136 -12.81 0.55 15.54
C ALA A 136 -13.35 -0.22 14.31
N GLN A 137 -14.00 -1.35 14.56
CA GLN A 137 -14.58 -2.18 13.49
C GLN A 137 -15.55 -1.39 12.60
N THR A 138 -16.48 -0.66 13.22
CA THR A 138 -17.51 0.13 12.52
C THR A 138 -16.91 1.26 11.69
N GLN A 139 -15.79 1.83 12.13
CA GLN A 139 -15.06 2.85 11.38
C GLN A 139 -14.42 2.23 10.12
N LEU A 140 -13.74 1.08 10.26
CA LEU A 140 -13.18 0.38 9.12
C LEU A 140 -14.25 0.00 8.09
N GLU A 141 -15.35 -0.62 8.53
CA GLU A 141 -16.47 -1.00 7.65
C GLU A 141 -17.03 0.21 6.89
N THR A 142 -17.16 1.36 7.57
CA THR A 142 -17.63 2.61 6.96
C THR A 142 -16.67 3.10 5.89
N ILE A 143 -15.36 3.09 6.16
CA ILE A 143 -14.33 3.50 5.20
C ILE A 143 -14.27 2.55 4.00
N VAL A 144 -14.31 1.24 4.23
CA VAL A 144 -14.32 0.23 3.15
C VAL A 144 -15.54 0.40 2.24
N ARG A 145 -16.74 0.61 2.82
CA ARG A 145 -17.95 0.87 2.03
C ARG A 145 -17.83 2.15 1.20
N ARG A 146 -17.14 3.18 1.72
CA ARG A 146 -16.85 4.41 0.98
C ARG A 146 -15.87 4.16 -0.17
N ILE A 147 -14.81 3.38 0.04
CA ILE A 147 -13.87 2.95 -1.02
C ILE A 147 -14.60 2.18 -2.13
N ARG A 148 -15.42 1.18 -1.77
CA ARG A 148 -16.20 0.41 -2.75
C ARG A 148 -17.14 1.30 -3.58
N ARG A 149 -17.84 2.25 -2.94
CA ARG A 149 -18.70 3.21 -3.65
C ARG A 149 -17.92 4.14 -4.57
N ALA A 150 -16.71 4.54 -4.18
CA ALA A 150 -15.84 5.33 -5.05
C ALA A 150 -15.38 4.49 -6.26
N ALA A 151 -15.00 3.23 -6.04
CA ALA A 151 -14.61 2.32 -7.12
C ALA A 151 -15.68 2.22 -8.21
N HIS A 152 -16.95 2.01 -7.84
CA HIS A 152 -18.07 1.99 -8.79
C HIS A 152 -18.29 3.32 -9.55
N ARG A 153 -17.74 4.44 -9.08
CA ARG A 153 -17.89 5.75 -9.73
C ARG A 153 -16.74 6.10 -10.67
N VAL A 154 -15.52 5.67 -10.33
CA VAL A 154 -14.30 6.14 -11.00
C VAL A 154 -13.60 5.07 -11.85
N LEU A 155 -13.94 3.80 -11.63
CA LEU A 155 -13.43 2.68 -12.41
C LEU A 155 -14.45 2.34 -13.50
N PRO A 156 -13.99 2.06 -14.74
CA PRO A 156 -14.85 1.62 -15.82
C PRO A 156 -15.49 0.26 -15.47
N ALA A 157 -16.64 0.03 -16.08
CA ALA A 157 -17.47 -1.16 -15.87
C ALA A 157 -16.82 -2.42 -16.45
#